data_AF-A0AAN2PCT1-F1
#
_entry.id   AF-A0AAN2PCT1-F1
#
_cell.length_a   1.000
_cell.length_b   1.000
_cell.length_c   1.000
_cell.angle_alpha   90.00
_cell.angle_beta   90.00
_cell.angle_gamma   90.00
#
_symmetry.space_group_name_H-M   'P 1'
#
loop_
_entity.id
_entity.type
_entity.pdbx_description
1 polymer ?
#
loop_
_entity_poly.entity_id
_entity_poly.type
_entity_poly.pdbx_seq_one_letter_code
_entity_poly.pdbx_strand_id
1 'polypeptide(L)'
;MASLRDIKSRITSTKKTSQITKAMQMVSASKMNRAEANAKAYVPYMEKIQEVVSSIANGSTDASHPMLTSRPVKKTGYLVITSDRGLAGAYNSSILRHVHKTILERHKSNDEFVIIAIGRVGRDFFVSRNMHVELEVIGVPDQPSFADISSLAKSTVNLYLNELCDELYMYYNHYVSPIQQEVTEKQVLPLADFNTSNATLTSYEFEPNAEEILEVLLPQYAESLIYGALLDGKASEHSARMTAMKNATDNAKELIDSLSLQYNRARQAAITQEITEIVGGAAALE
;
A
#
# COMPACT_ATOMS: atom_id res chain seq x y z
N MET A 1 7.48 37.83 23.51
CA MET A 1 7.15 37.80 22.07
C MET A 1 8.19 36.96 21.36
N ALA A 2 7.82 36.15 20.36
CA ALA A 2 8.82 35.47 19.53
C ALA A 2 9.74 36.52 18.90
N SER A 3 11.06 36.35 19.02
CA SER A 3 11.98 37.34 18.47
C SER A 3 11.86 37.36 16.94
N LEU A 4 12.14 38.50 16.31
CA LEU A 4 12.24 38.63 14.84
C LEU A 4 13.11 37.52 14.23
N ARG A 5 14.18 37.15 14.94
CA ARG A 5 15.09 36.06 14.56
C ARG A 5 14.39 34.71 14.54
N ASP A 6 13.55 34.41 15.55
CA ASP A 6 12.85 33.13 15.64
C ASP A 6 11.80 32.98 14.53
N ILE A 7 11.05 34.05 14.24
CA ILE A 7 10.07 34.05 13.14
C ILE A 7 10.79 33.85 11.81
N LYS A 8 11.90 34.55 11.57
CA LYS A 8 12.72 34.38 10.35
C LYS A 8 13.26 32.96 10.22
N SER A 9 13.78 32.39 11.31
CA SER A 9 14.27 31.01 11.35
C SER A 9 13.16 30.02 10.97
N ARG A 10 11.96 30.20 11.52
CA ARG A 10 10.79 29.37 11.20
C ARG A 10 10.38 29.48 9.74
N ILE A 11 10.35 30.68 9.16
CA ILE A 11 10.11 30.88 7.72
C ILE A 11 11.12 30.10 6.89
N THR A 12 12.41 30.24 7.18
CA THR A 12 13.48 29.56 6.44
C THR A 12 13.36 28.05 6.57
N SER A 13 13.06 27.53 7.76
CA SER A 13 12.83 26.10 7.99
C SER A 13 11.65 25.59 7.17
N THR A 14 10.49 26.25 7.23
CA THR A 14 9.29 25.84 6.49
C THR A 14 9.51 25.92 4.97
N LYS A 15 10.26 26.91 4.48
CA LYS A 15 10.66 26.99 3.06
C LYS A 15 11.48 25.77 2.63
N LYS A 16 12.45 25.33 3.43
CA LYS A 16 13.23 24.11 3.16
C LYS A 16 12.33 22.87 3.15
N THR A 17 11.43 22.74 4.13
CA THR A 17 10.45 21.64 4.17
C THR A 17 9.58 21.63 2.91
N SER A 18 9.06 22.79 2.47
CA SER A 18 8.25 22.92 1.25
C SER A 18 8.99 22.47 -0.02
N GLN A 19 10.29 22.80 -0.13
CA GLN A 19 11.12 22.34 -1.25
C GLN A 19 11.31 20.83 -1.25
N ILE A 20 11.55 20.24 -0.07
CA ILE A 20 11.70 18.79 0.09
C ILE A 20 10.40 18.08 -0.27
N THR A 21 9.25 18.51 0.26
CA THR A 21 7.95 17.91 -0.07
C THR A 21 7.63 18.07 -1.55
N LYS A 22 7.98 19.21 -2.16
CA LYS A 22 7.80 19.41 -3.60
C LYS A 22 8.64 18.44 -4.43
N ALA A 23 9.90 18.22 -4.05
CA ALA A 23 10.76 17.24 -4.71
C ALA A 23 10.20 15.81 -4.54
N MET A 24 9.77 15.44 -3.33
CA MET A 24 9.17 14.13 -3.05
C MET A 24 7.86 13.90 -3.82
N GLN A 25 7.05 14.95 -4.01
CA GLN A 25 5.87 14.91 -4.88
C GLN A 25 6.26 14.49 -6.30
N MET A 26 7.26 15.15 -6.91
CA MET A 26 7.69 14.87 -8.28
C MET A 26 8.31 13.47 -8.42
N VAL A 27 9.11 13.05 -7.44
CA VAL A 27 9.67 11.69 -7.41
C VAL A 27 8.55 10.64 -7.32
N SER A 28 7.54 10.87 -6.47
CA SER A 28 6.42 9.95 -6.33
C SER A 28 5.56 9.89 -7.58
N ALA A 29 5.34 11.02 -8.26
CA ALA A 29 4.64 11.06 -9.55
C ALA A 29 5.37 10.22 -10.62
N SER A 30 6.70 10.34 -10.71
CA SER A 30 7.49 9.53 -11.65
C SER A 30 7.40 8.04 -11.35
N LYS A 31 7.46 7.65 -10.06
CA LYS A 31 7.33 6.25 -9.64
C LYS A 31 5.91 5.71 -9.83
N MET A 32 4.89 6.52 -9.61
CA MET A 32 3.49 6.17 -9.86
C MET A 32 3.28 5.83 -11.33
N ASN A 33 3.75 6.69 -12.26
CA ASN A 33 3.62 6.43 -13.69
C ASN A 33 4.28 5.12 -14.11
N ARG A 34 5.45 4.78 -13.54
CA ARG A 34 6.12 3.50 -13.80
C ARG A 34 5.36 2.32 -13.21
N ALA A 35 4.85 2.45 -11.98
CA ALA A 35 4.08 1.40 -11.33
C ALA A 35 2.77 1.12 -12.08
N GLU A 36 2.07 2.17 -12.55
CA GLU A 36 0.87 2.06 -13.37
C GLU A 36 1.18 1.37 -14.72
N ALA A 37 2.29 1.74 -15.37
CA ALA A 37 2.70 1.09 -16.61
C ALA A 37 3.02 -0.40 -16.40
N ASN A 38 3.69 -0.75 -15.30
CA ASN A 38 3.98 -2.15 -14.95
C ASN A 38 2.70 -2.94 -14.64
N ALA A 39 1.75 -2.34 -13.89
CA ALA A 39 0.46 -2.96 -13.63
C ALA A 39 -0.31 -3.22 -14.94
N LYS A 40 -0.40 -2.23 -15.83
CA LYS A 40 -1.05 -2.37 -17.14
C LYS A 40 -0.37 -3.41 -18.03
N ALA A 41 0.96 -3.46 -18.04
CA ALA A 41 1.71 -4.47 -18.79
C ALA A 41 1.51 -5.89 -18.26
N TYR A 42 1.10 -6.02 -16.99
CA TYR A 42 0.85 -7.30 -16.35
C TYR A 42 -0.58 -7.84 -16.56
N VAL A 43 -1.54 -6.96 -16.85
CA VAL A 43 -2.95 -7.34 -17.09
C VAL A 43 -3.10 -8.45 -18.13
N PRO A 44 -2.45 -8.42 -19.32
CA PRO A 44 -2.61 -9.48 -20.31
C PRO A 44 -2.15 -10.86 -19.83
N TYR A 45 -1.10 -10.91 -19.00
CA TYR A 45 -0.65 -12.17 -18.39
C TYR A 45 -1.71 -12.71 -17.44
N MET A 46 -2.24 -11.84 -16.56
CA MET A 46 -3.26 -12.19 -15.57
C MET A 46 -4.55 -12.68 -16.24
N GLU A 47 -5.04 -11.96 -17.25
CA GLU A 47 -6.24 -12.33 -17.99
C GLU A 47 -6.05 -13.67 -18.70
N LYS A 48 -4.87 -13.93 -19.29
CA LYS A 48 -4.63 -15.18 -20.00
C LYS A 48 -4.50 -16.38 -19.06
N ILE A 49 -3.79 -16.25 -17.94
CA ILE A 49 -3.71 -17.34 -16.96
C ILE A 49 -5.08 -17.62 -16.35
N GLN A 50 -5.88 -16.58 -16.08
CA GLN A 50 -7.24 -16.73 -15.58
C GLN A 50 -8.13 -17.43 -16.62
N GLU A 51 -8.06 -17.04 -17.89
CA GLU A 51 -8.80 -17.68 -18.98
C GLU A 51 -8.47 -19.17 -19.09
N VAL A 52 -7.19 -19.53 -19.06
CA VAL A 52 -6.73 -20.92 -19.17
C VAL A 52 -7.18 -21.73 -17.95
N VAL A 53 -6.97 -21.22 -16.74
CA VAL A 53 -7.40 -21.91 -15.52
C VAL A 53 -8.91 -22.07 -15.45
N SER A 54 -9.69 -21.03 -15.80
CA SER A 54 -11.16 -21.12 -15.90
C SER A 54 -11.60 -22.17 -16.92
N SER A 55 -10.93 -22.25 -18.08
CA SER A 55 -11.29 -23.20 -19.13
C SER A 55 -11.02 -24.64 -18.71
N ILE A 56 -9.91 -24.90 -18.01
CA ILE A 56 -9.57 -26.22 -17.49
C ILE A 56 -10.55 -26.60 -16.37
N ALA A 57 -10.71 -25.72 -15.36
CA ALA A 57 -11.54 -25.99 -14.19
C ALA A 57 -13.02 -26.26 -14.55
N ASN A 58 -13.57 -25.57 -15.54
CA ASN A 58 -14.95 -25.78 -16.00
C ASN A 58 -15.09 -26.91 -17.04
N GLY A 59 -14.03 -27.23 -17.78
CA GLY A 59 -14.04 -28.23 -18.84
C GLY A 59 -13.89 -29.67 -18.36
N SER A 60 -13.36 -29.89 -17.16
CA SER A 60 -13.15 -31.21 -16.57
C SER A 60 -14.10 -31.45 -15.39
N THR A 61 -15.14 -32.26 -15.59
CA THR A 61 -16.08 -32.68 -14.53
C THR A 61 -15.44 -33.52 -13.42
N ASP A 62 -14.26 -34.11 -13.66
CA ASP A 62 -13.55 -35.01 -12.74
C ASP A 62 -12.31 -34.38 -12.07
N ALA A 63 -11.94 -33.12 -12.40
CA ALA A 63 -10.75 -32.51 -11.81
C ALA A 63 -11.03 -31.99 -10.40
N SER A 64 -10.63 -32.77 -9.38
CA SER A 64 -10.70 -32.39 -7.98
C SER A 64 -9.35 -31.85 -7.52
N HIS A 65 -9.22 -30.53 -7.36
CA HIS A 65 -8.00 -29.92 -6.82
C HIS A 65 -8.26 -29.25 -5.45
N PRO A 66 -7.36 -29.41 -4.45
CA PRO A 66 -7.53 -28.81 -3.13
C PRO A 66 -7.74 -27.28 -3.16
N MET A 67 -7.10 -26.57 -4.09
CA MET A 67 -7.24 -25.11 -4.24
C MET A 67 -8.59 -24.67 -4.86
N LEU A 68 -9.39 -25.59 -5.40
CA LEU A 68 -10.72 -25.30 -5.98
C LEU A 68 -11.87 -25.65 -5.03
N THR A 69 -11.62 -26.47 -4.02
CA THR A 69 -12.66 -26.97 -3.10
C THR A 69 -12.63 -26.21 -1.78
N SER A 70 -13.81 -25.84 -1.29
CA SER A 70 -13.93 -25.25 0.04
C SER A 70 -13.94 -26.34 1.11
N ARG A 71 -13.25 -26.09 2.22
CA ARG A 71 -13.15 -27.00 3.37
C ARG A 71 -13.47 -26.28 4.69
N PRO A 72 -13.78 -27.01 5.77
CA PRO A 72 -14.06 -26.39 7.06
C PRO A 72 -12.89 -25.55 7.56
N VAL A 73 -13.15 -24.27 7.86
CA VAL A 73 -12.12 -23.31 8.25
C VAL A 73 -11.74 -23.47 9.72
N LYS A 74 -10.51 -23.88 9.98
CA LYS A 74 -9.88 -23.90 11.31
C LYS A 74 -8.93 -22.74 11.50
N LYS A 75 -8.21 -22.36 10.44
CA LYS A 75 -7.22 -21.28 10.46
C LYS A 75 -7.26 -20.42 9.20
N THR A 76 -7.30 -19.11 9.37
CA THR A 76 -7.42 -18.12 8.30
C THR A 76 -6.08 -17.42 8.03
N GLY A 77 -5.64 -17.39 6.78
CA GLY A 77 -4.46 -16.65 6.34
C GLY A 77 -4.80 -15.22 5.92
N TYR A 78 -4.02 -14.26 6.39
CA TYR A 78 -4.16 -12.84 6.05
C TYR A 78 -2.88 -12.31 5.38
N LEU A 79 -2.89 -12.21 4.06
CA LEU A 79 -1.86 -11.50 3.30
C LEU A 79 -2.17 -10.01 3.29
N VAL A 80 -1.25 -9.20 3.82
CA VAL A 80 -1.46 -7.75 3.96
C VAL A 80 -0.34 -6.99 3.26
N ILE A 81 -0.71 -6.22 2.23
CA ILE A 81 0.21 -5.41 1.45
C ILE A 81 0.26 -4.00 2.00
N THR A 82 1.42 -3.61 2.48
CA THR A 82 1.73 -2.27 3.02
C THR A 82 3.02 -1.72 2.42
N SER A 83 3.32 -0.46 2.70
CA SER A 83 4.57 0.14 2.27
C SER A 83 5.71 -0.11 3.26
N ASP A 84 6.94 -0.09 2.76
CA ASP A 84 8.14 -0.03 3.61
C ASP A 84 8.40 1.37 4.17
N ARG A 85 7.94 2.41 3.45
CA ARG A 85 8.20 3.82 3.77
C ARG A 85 6.90 4.57 4.05
N GLY A 86 6.93 5.44 5.04
CA GLY A 86 5.81 6.32 5.38
C GLY A 86 5.58 7.47 4.39
N LEU A 87 4.99 8.55 4.90
CA LEU A 87 4.65 9.77 4.16
C LEU A 87 3.66 9.55 2.99
N ALA A 88 2.87 8.48 3.05
CA ALA A 88 1.86 8.10 2.05
C ALA A 88 0.42 8.40 2.50
N GLY A 89 0.23 9.43 3.33
CA GLY A 89 -1.09 9.78 3.86
C GLY A 89 -1.74 8.62 4.61
N ALA A 90 -2.99 8.31 4.25
CA ALA A 90 -3.77 7.26 4.90
C ALA A 90 -3.48 5.83 4.41
N TYR A 91 -2.67 5.65 3.36
CA TYR A 91 -2.45 4.37 2.65
C TYR A 91 -2.29 3.15 3.58
N ASN A 92 -1.33 3.18 4.51
CA ASN A 92 -1.13 2.05 5.43
C ASN A 92 -2.23 2.00 6.50
N SER A 93 -2.63 3.16 7.03
CA SER A 93 -3.56 3.24 8.15
C SER A 93 -4.98 2.79 7.80
N SER A 94 -5.40 2.94 6.53
CA SER A 94 -6.71 2.49 6.04
C SER A 94 -6.75 0.96 5.98
N ILE A 95 -5.76 0.35 5.32
CA ILE A 95 -5.61 -1.12 5.24
C ILE A 95 -5.50 -1.72 6.63
N LEU A 96 -4.56 -1.25 7.45
CA LEU A 96 -4.28 -1.87 8.75
C LEU A 96 -5.47 -1.76 9.70
N ARG A 97 -6.21 -0.65 9.67
CA ARG A 97 -7.45 -0.51 10.45
C ARG A 97 -8.53 -1.46 9.98
N HIS A 98 -8.69 -1.61 8.67
CA HIS A 98 -9.67 -2.52 8.10
C HIS A 98 -9.34 -3.98 8.45
N VAL A 99 -8.11 -4.43 8.18
CA VAL A 99 -7.63 -5.78 8.53
C VAL A 99 -7.77 -6.06 10.02
N HIS A 100 -7.31 -5.15 10.88
CA HIS A 100 -7.40 -5.32 12.32
C HIS A 100 -8.85 -5.42 12.80
N LYS A 101 -9.75 -4.60 12.23
CA LYS A 101 -11.19 -4.70 12.53
C LYS A 101 -11.74 -6.06 12.09
N THR A 102 -11.45 -6.51 10.87
CA THR A 102 -11.92 -7.78 10.35
C THR A 102 -11.42 -8.97 11.17
N ILE A 103 -10.15 -8.96 11.58
CA ILE A 103 -9.58 -10.02 12.43
C ILE A 103 -10.30 -10.09 13.78
N LEU A 104 -10.55 -8.95 14.43
CA LEU A 104 -11.28 -8.92 15.70
C LEU A 104 -12.75 -9.31 15.59
N GLU A 105 -13.35 -9.13 14.41
CA GLU A 105 -14.74 -9.55 14.15
C GLU A 105 -14.85 -11.04 13.84
N ARG A 106 -13.86 -11.62 13.13
CA ARG A 106 -13.86 -13.03 12.73
C ARG A 106 -13.29 -13.96 13.78
N HIS A 107 -12.30 -13.51 14.55
CA HIS A 107 -11.50 -14.37 15.41
C HIS A 107 -11.53 -13.93 16.87
N LYS A 108 -11.47 -14.93 17.77
CA LYS A 108 -11.38 -14.70 19.22
C LYS A 108 -10.00 -15.01 19.78
N SER A 109 -9.23 -15.87 19.11
CA SER A 109 -7.88 -16.26 19.49
C SER A 109 -6.87 -15.97 18.37
N ASN A 110 -5.63 -15.70 18.75
CA ASN A 110 -4.51 -15.57 17.81
C ASN A 110 -4.15 -16.90 17.13
N ASP A 111 -4.60 -18.03 17.65
CA ASP A 111 -4.35 -19.34 17.06
C ASP A 111 -5.23 -19.62 15.83
N GLU A 112 -6.29 -18.84 15.64
CA GLU A 112 -7.27 -19.00 14.56
C GLU A 112 -6.83 -18.31 13.26
N PHE A 113 -5.73 -17.55 13.28
CA PHE A 113 -5.26 -16.84 12.10
C PHE A 113 -3.74 -16.75 12.01
N VAL A 114 -3.23 -16.50 10.80
CA VAL A 114 -1.82 -16.21 10.54
C VAL A 114 -1.70 -15.01 9.63
N ILE A 115 -0.69 -14.17 9.86
CA ILE A 115 -0.46 -12.97 9.06
C ILE A 115 0.76 -13.16 8.16
N ILE A 116 0.63 -12.70 6.93
CA ILE A 116 1.66 -12.65 5.91
C ILE A 116 1.85 -11.19 5.55
N ALA A 117 2.93 -10.57 6.03
CA ALA A 117 3.14 -9.14 5.92
C ALA A 117 4.06 -8.81 4.74
N ILE A 118 3.54 -8.05 3.77
CA ILE A 118 4.36 -7.40 2.74
C ILE A 118 4.55 -5.94 3.13
N GLY A 119 5.80 -5.56 3.38
CA GLY A 119 6.19 -4.21 3.77
C GLY A 119 6.38 -4.03 5.27
N ARG A 120 7.38 -3.21 5.62
CA ARG A 120 7.79 -2.95 7.00
C ARG A 120 6.68 -2.39 7.89
N VAL A 121 5.86 -1.46 7.38
CA VAL A 121 4.85 -0.77 8.22
C VAL A 121 3.79 -1.74 8.74
N GLY A 122 3.30 -2.65 7.91
CA GLY A 122 2.36 -3.69 8.33
C GLY A 122 3.00 -4.67 9.30
N ARG A 123 4.21 -5.14 9.00
CA ARG A 123 4.96 -6.03 9.88
C ARG A 123 5.13 -5.47 11.28
N ASP A 124 5.63 -4.24 11.40
CA ASP A 124 5.84 -3.57 12.69
C ASP A 124 4.50 -3.33 13.42
N PHE A 125 3.43 -3.04 12.69
CA PHE A 125 2.09 -2.85 13.26
C PHE A 125 1.53 -4.11 13.93
N PHE A 126 1.69 -5.28 13.29
CA PHE A 126 1.20 -6.56 13.81
C PHE A 126 2.06 -7.08 14.95
N VAL A 127 3.39 -7.00 14.82
CA VAL A 127 4.33 -7.40 15.87
C VAL A 127 4.11 -6.58 17.15
N SER A 128 3.94 -5.27 17.05
CA SER A 128 3.67 -4.40 18.22
C SER A 128 2.34 -4.69 18.93
N ARG A 129 1.46 -5.50 18.33
CA ARG A 129 0.17 -5.92 18.88
C ARG A 129 0.15 -7.39 19.31
N ASN A 130 1.31 -8.06 19.32
CA ASN A 130 1.44 -9.48 19.61
C ASN A 130 0.55 -10.36 18.68
N MET A 131 0.34 -9.92 17.44
CA MET A 131 -0.33 -10.73 16.42
C MET A 131 0.72 -11.57 15.68
N HIS A 132 0.42 -12.85 15.43
CA HIS A 132 1.38 -13.80 14.86
C HIS A 132 1.61 -13.53 13.36
N VAL A 133 2.83 -13.12 13.01
CA VAL A 133 3.29 -12.94 11.64
C VAL A 133 4.12 -14.16 11.25
N GLU A 134 3.57 -14.99 10.37
CA GLU A 134 4.19 -16.26 9.93
C GLU A 134 5.25 -15.99 8.85
N LEU A 135 4.93 -15.12 7.90
CA LEU A 135 5.80 -14.79 6.78
C LEU A 135 5.89 -13.26 6.64
N GLU A 136 7.09 -12.76 6.31
CA GLU A 136 7.30 -11.35 6.01
C GLU A 136 8.24 -11.14 4.83
N VAL A 137 7.99 -10.08 4.07
CA VAL A 137 8.97 -9.51 3.14
C VAL A 137 9.04 -8.00 3.36
N ILE A 138 10.26 -7.48 3.49
CA ILE A 138 10.54 -6.05 3.68
C ILE A 138 11.54 -5.58 2.64
N GLY A 139 11.54 -4.28 2.37
CA GLY A 139 12.48 -3.69 1.41
C GLY A 139 12.12 -4.02 -0.05
N VAL A 140 10.84 -4.17 -0.34
CA VAL A 140 10.34 -4.41 -1.69
C VAL A 140 10.66 -3.18 -2.55
N PRO A 141 11.32 -3.34 -3.71
CA PRO A 141 11.66 -2.22 -4.59
C PRO A 141 10.43 -1.36 -4.96
N ASP A 142 10.68 -0.09 -5.32
CA ASP A 142 9.60 0.78 -5.81
C ASP A 142 8.96 0.25 -7.11
N GLN A 143 9.72 -0.53 -7.88
CA GLN A 143 9.29 -1.20 -9.10
C GLN A 143 9.63 -2.69 -8.96
N PRO A 144 8.81 -3.46 -8.24
CA PRO A 144 9.11 -4.85 -7.96
C PRO A 144 9.00 -5.68 -9.23
N SER A 145 9.87 -6.69 -9.33
CA SER A 145 9.76 -7.78 -10.27
C SER A 145 9.08 -8.98 -9.60
N PHE A 146 8.65 -9.97 -10.39
CA PHE A 146 8.09 -11.19 -9.83
C PHE A 146 9.10 -11.95 -8.96
N ALA A 147 10.38 -11.91 -9.32
CA ALA A 147 11.45 -12.58 -8.58
C ALA A 147 11.55 -12.09 -7.13
N ASP A 148 11.32 -10.80 -6.89
CA ASP A 148 11.41 -10.16 -5.56
C ASP A 148 10.41 -10.74 -4.56
N ILE A 149 9.29 -11.31 -5.03
CA ILE A 149 8.22 -11.82 -4.16
C ILE A 149 7.92 -13.30 -4.34
N SER A 150 8.47 -13.92 -5.39
CA SER A 150 8.22 -15.32 -5.75
C SER A 150 8.39 -16.30 -4.59
N SER A 151 9.43 -16.15 -3.77
CA SER A 151 9.66 -16.99 -2.59
C SER A 151 8.56 -16.84 -1.54
N LEU A 152 8.09 -15.61 -1.29
CA LEU A 152 7.01 -15.35 -0.35
C LEU A 152 5.68 -15.87 -0.87
N ALA A 153 5.37 -15.64 -2.15
CA ALA A 153 4.13 -16.10 -2.76
C ALA A 153 4.04 -17.63 -2.77
N LYS A 154 5.13 -18.32 -3.15
CA LYS A 154 5.24 -19.77 -3.05
C LYS A 154 5.01 -20.26 -1.63
N SER A 155 5.69 -19.65 -0.66
CA SER A 155 5.53 -20.02 0.76
C SER A 155 4.10 -19.79 1.24
N THR A 156 3.46 -18.71 0.80
CA THR A 156 2.07 -18.38 1.13
C THR A 156 1.10 -19.41 0.57
N VAL A 157 1.26 -19.82 -0.69
CA VAL A 157 0.44 -20.87 -1.30
C VAL A 157 0.69 -22.21 -0.61
N ASN A 158 1.94 -22.52 -0.25
CA ASN A 158 2.30 -23.73 0.47
C ASN A 158 1.67 -23.81 1.87
N LEU A 159 1.42 -22.67 2.56
CA LEU A 159 0.68 -22.69 3.82
C LEU A 159 -0.73 -23.29 3.64
N TYR A 160 -1.38 -22.98 2.52
CA TYR A 160 -2.69 -23.53 2.18
C TYR A 160 -2.59 -25.00 1.79
N LEU A 161 -1.65 -25.35 0.90
CA LEU A 161 -1.47 -26.73 0.43
C LEU A 161 -1.12 -27.70 1.58
N ASN A 162 -0.37 -27.23 2.58
CA ASN A 162 0.00 -28.02 3.76
C ASN A 162 -1.04 -27.97 4.89
N GLU A 163 -2.24 -27.44 4.64
CA GLU A 163 -3.33 -27.33 5.63
C GLU A 163 -2.97 -26.50 6.88
N LEU A 164 -1.98 -25.62 6.78
CA LEU A 164 -1.66 -24.64 7.82
C LEU A 164 -2.63 -23.45 7.79
N CYS A 165 -3.27 -23.21 6.66
CA CYS A 165 -4.46 -22.35 6.55
C CYS A 165 -5.51 -22.97 5.61
N ASP A 166 -6.78 -22.73 5.93
CA ASP A 166 -7.93 -23.29 5.20
C ASP A 166 -8.57 -22.30 4.23
N GLU A 167 -8.25 -21.02 4.41
CA GLU A 167 -8.63 -19.90 3.54
C GLU A 167 -7.55 -18.82 3.59
N LEU A 168 -7.39 -18.08 2.51
CA LEU A 168 -6.40 -17.01 2.38
C LEU A 168 -7.07 -15.76 1.83
N TYR A 169 -7.06 -14.69 2.62
CA TYR A 169 -7.49 -13.36 2.21
C TYR A 169 -6.29 -12.44 1.97
N MET A 170 -6.41 -11.59 0.96
CA MET A 170 -5.44 -10.58 0.61
C MET A 170 -6.04 -9.19 0.76
N TYR A 171 -5.26 -8.30 1.37
CA TYR A 171 -5.63 -6.92 1.62
C TYR A 171 -4.61 -5.99 1.00
N TYR A 172 -5.09 -5.09 0.16
CA TYR A 172 -4.28 -4.09 -0.54
C TYR A 172 -5.13 -2.86 -0.84
N ASN A 173 -4.50 -1.78 -1.29
CA ASN A 173 -5.20 -0.60 -1.80
C ASN A 173 -5.29 -0.71 -3.32
N HIS A 174 -6.50 -0.89 -3.85
CA HIS A 174 -6.77 -0.88 -5.29
C HIS A 174 -6.65 0.54 -5.84
N TYR A 175 -5.87 0.70 -6.90
CA TYR A 175 -5.66 1.97 -7.58
C TYR A 175 -6.81 2.27 -8.53
N VAL A 176 -7.73 3.14 -8.10
CA VAL A 176 -8.83 3.63 -8.96
C VAL A 176 -8.38 4.87 -9.74
N SER A 177 -7.77 5.84 -9.04
CA SER A 177 -7.25 7.05 -9.66
C SER A 177 -6.14 7.68 -8.80
N PRO A 178 -5.42 8.70 -9.31
CA PRO A 178 -4.42 9.43 -8.53
C PRO A 178 -4.94 10.03 -7.20
N ILE A 179 -6.26 10.19 -7.05
CA ILE A 179 -6.90 10.79 -5.88
C ILE A 179 -7.60 9.72 -5.02
N GLN A 180 -8.16 8.68 -5.65
CA GLN A 180 -8.96 7.65 -4.99
C GLN A 180 -8.23 6.31 -4.97
N GLN A 181 -8.05 5.78 -3.77
CA GLN A 181 -7.60 4.41 -3.53
C GLN A 181 -8.62 3.74 -2.62
N GLU A 182 -8.94 2.48 -2.92
CA GLU A 182 -9.93 1.73 -2.16
C GLU A 182 -9.27 0.55 -1.46
N VAL A 183 -9.58 0.36 -0.17
CA VAL A 183 -9.11 -0.82 0.55
C VAL A 183 -9.93 -2.00 0.06
N THR A 184 -9.26 -2.98 -0.52
CA THR A 184 -9.90 -4.17 -1.09
C THR A 184 -9.50 -5.39 -0.28
N GLU A 185 -10.50 -6.14 0.15
CA GLU A 185 -10.36 -7.52 0.61
C GLU A 185 -10.66 -8.44 -0.58
N LYS A 186 -9.74 -9.34 -0.91
CA LYS A 186 -9.92 -10.34 -1.95
C LYS A 186 -9.57 -11.72 -1.42
N GLN A 187 -10.45 -12.69 -1.62
CA GLN A 187 -10.13 -14.09 -1.31
C GLN A 187 -9.21 -14.63 -2.41
N VAL A 188 -8.05 -15.15 -2.00
CA VAL A 188 -7.05 -15.74 -2.92
C VAL A 188 -7.24 -17.26 -2.97
N LEU A 189 -7.48 -17.90 -1.83
CA LEU A 189 -7.72 -19.34 -1.71
C LEU A 189 -8.85 -19.63 -0.72
N PRO A 190 -9.69 -20.65 -0.94
CA PRO A 190 -9.86 -21.40 -2.19
C PRO A 190 -10.33 -20.49 -3.35
N LEU A 191 -10.06 -20.92 -4.57
CA LEU A 191 -10.39 -20.18 -5.79
C LEU A 191 -11.87 -20.38 -6.16
N ALA A 192 -12.77 -19.76 -5.38
CA ALA A 192 -14.21 -19.94 -5.52
C ALA A 192 -14.83 -19.22 -6.74
N ASP A 193 -14.15 -18.22 -7.29
CA ASP A 193 -14.73 -17.29 -8.28
C ASP A 193 -14.70 -17.78 -9.74
N PHE A 194 -14.09 -18.93 -10.04
CA PHE A 194 -13.96 -19.43 -11.42
C PHE A 194 -15.28 -19.76 -12.12
N ASN A 195 -16.36 -19.97 -11.35
CA ASN A 195 -17.69 -20.26 -11.88
C ASN A 195 -18.41 -19.03 -12.47
N THR A 196 -17.87 -17.81 -12.32
CA THR A 196 -18.56 -16.56 -12.71
C THR A 196 -18.04 -15.90 -13.98
N SER A 197 -16.88 -16.32 -14.50
CA SER A 197 -16.40 -15.81 -15.78
C SER A 197 -17.15 -16.48 -16.93
N ASN A 198 -17.96 -15.72 -17.67
CA ASN A 198 -18.49 -16.06 -19.00
C ASN A 198 -17.35 -16.18 -20.05
N ALA A 199 -16.26 -16.86 -19.70
CA ALA A 199 -15.17 -17.14 -20.60
C ALA A 199 -15.71 -18.08 -21.67
N THR A 200 -15.50 -17.73 -22.93
CA THR A 200 -15.74 -18.60 -24.07
C THR A 200 -15.01 -19.91 -23.80
N LEU A 201 -15.77 -20.98 -23.50
CA LEU A 201 -15.24 -22.32 -23.27
C LEU A 201 -14.53 -22.77 -24.54
N THR A 202 -13.24 -22.48 -24.61
CA THR A 202 -12.40 -22.89 -25.72
C THR A 202 -11.99 -24.32 -25.41
N SER A 203 -12.25 -25.24 -26.34
CA SER A 203 -11.86 -26.64 -26.16
C SER A 203 -10.34 -26.73 -26.26
N TYR A 204 -9.70 -27.09 -25.15
CA TYR A 204 -8.26 -27.36 -25.10
C TYR A 204 -8.04 -28.88 -25.11
N GLU A 205 -7.01 -29.33 -25.83
CA GLU A 205 -6.45 -30.67 -25.66
C GLU A 205 -5.36 -30.60 -24.58
N PHE A 206 -5.43 -31.49 -23.61
CA PHE A 206 -4.52 -31.50 -22.46
C PHE A 206 -3.47 -32.57 -22.64
N GLU A 207 -2.20 -32.18 -22.55
CA GLU A 207 -1.07 -33.09 -22.55
C GLU A 207 -0.19 -32.73 -21.34
N PRO A 208 0.05 -33.64 -20.37
CA PRO A 208 -0.36 -35.06 -20.32
C PRO A 208 -1.82 -35.32 -19.89
N ASN A 209 -2.35 -34.59 -18.90
CA ASN A 209 -3.76 -34.63 -18.49
C ASN A 209 -4.16 -33.33 -17.77
N ALA A 210 -5.47 -33.07 -17.59
CA ALA A 210 -5.96 -31.83 -16.98
C ALA A 210 -5.54 -31.64 -15.51
N GLU A 211 -5.44 -32.73 -14.74
CA GLU A 211 -5.14 -32.71 -13.31
C GLU A 211 -3.67 -32.29 -13.06
N GLU A 212 -2.72 -32.91 -13.75
CA GLU A 212 -1.30 -32.55 -13.67
C GLU A 212 -1.04 -31.11 -14.13
N ILE A 213 -1.77 -30.63 -15.13
CA ILE A 213 -1.68 -29.23 -15.56
C ILE A 213 -2.19 -28.29 -14.47
N LEU A 214 -3.30 -28.62 -13.80
CA LEU A 214 -3.86 -27.82 -12.71
C LEU A 214 -2.92 -27.79 -11.49
N GLU A 215 -2.25 -28.89 -11.16
CA GLU A 215 -1.25 -28.94 -10.07
C GLU A 215 -0.13 -27.91 -10.25
N VAL A 216 0.24 -27.61 -11.50
CA VAL A 216 1.27 -26.60 -11.81
C VAL A 216 0.67 -25.20 -11.97
N LEU A 217 -0.47 -25.09 -12.67
CA LEU A 217 -1.06 -23.79 -13.02
C LEU A 217 -1.76 -23.11 -11.85
N LEU A 218 -2.42 -23.83 -10.94
CA LEU A 218 -3.17 -23.21 -9.85
C LEU A 218 -2.25 -22.50 -8.84
N PRO A 219 -1.11 -23.07 -8.41
CA PRO A 219 -0.12 -22.35 -7.62
C PRO A 219 0.42 -21.11 -8.35
N GLN A 220 0.77 -21.25 -9.64
CA GLN A 220 1.26 -20.12 -10.46
C GLN A 220 0.21 -19.02 -10.58
N TYR A 221 -1.07 -19.38 -10.69
CA TYR A 221 -2.17 -18.42 -10.72
C TYR A 221 -2.31 -17.69 -9.38
N ALA A 222 -2.29 -18.41 -8.25
CA ALA A 222 -2.33 -17.78 -6.93
C ALA A 222 -1.12 -16.85 -6.70
N GLU A 223 0.09 -17.27 -7.10
CA GLU A 223 1.29 -16.42 -7.07
C GLU A 223 1.13 -15.17 -7.94
N SER A 224 0.52 -15.33 -9.13
CA SER A 224 0.23 -14.24 -10.06
C SER A 224 -0.73 -13.21 -9.45
N LEU A 225 -1.78 -13.67 -8.75
CA LEU A 225 -2.75 -12.81 -8.05
C LEU A 225 -2.07 -11.95 -6.98
N ILE A 226 -1.17 -12.53 -6.20
CA ILE A 226 -0.41 -11.82 -5.18
C ILE A 226 0.49 -10.76 -5.83
N TYR A 227 1.19 -11.10 -6.90
CA TYR A 227 2.05 -10.16 -7.61
C TYR A 227 1.26 -9.02 -8.28
N GLY A 228 0.10 -9.33 -8.88
CA GLY A 228 -0.79 -8.33 -9.46
C GLY A 228 -1.30 -7.32 -8.43
N ALA A 229 -1.73 -7.81 -7.27
CA ALA A 229 -2.15 -6.95 -6.16
C ALA A 229 -0.99 -6.14 -5.57
N LEU A 230 0.24 -6.65 -5.60
CA LEU A 230 1.42 -5.88 -5.22
C LEU A 230 1.69 -4.73 -6.19
N LEU A 231 1.62 -4.97 -7.50
CA LEU A 231 1.81 -3.92 -8.52
C LEU A 231 0.75 -2.82 -8.36
N ASP A 232 -0.50 -3.21 -8.17
CA ASP A 232 -1.61 -2.31 -7.89
C ASP A 232 -1.42 -1.53 -6.58
N GLY A 233 -1.03 -2.24 -5.52
CA GLY A 233 -0.66 -1.68 -4.23
C GLY A 233 0.47 -0.66 -4.34
N LYS A 234 1.49 -0.87 -5.19
CA LYS A 234 2.59 0.07 -5.44
C LYS A 234 2.14 1.31 -6.22
N ALA A 235 1.26 1.16 -7.19
CA ALA A 235 0.65 2.29 -7.88
C ALA A 235 -0.13 3.18 -6.90
N SER A 236 -0.97 2.57 -6.07
CA SER A 236 -1.68 3.22 -4.96
C SER A 236 -0.74 3.88 -3.95
N GLU A 237 0.38 3.23 -3.59
CA GLU A 237 1.36 3.75 -2.63
C GLU A 237 1.98 5.06 -3.13
N HIS A 238 2.41 5.09 -4.39
CA HIS A 238 3.05 6.26 -5.00
C HIS A 238 2.05 7.38 -5.28
N SER A 239 0.82 7.03 -5.67
CA SER A 239 -0.29 7.97 -5.81
C SER A 239 -0.63 8.66 -4.48
N ALA A 240 -0.84 7.87 -3.41
CA ALA A 240 -1.14 8.40 -2.08
C ALA A 240 -0.01 9.29 -1.54
N ARG A 241 1.25 8.90 -1.77
CA ARG A 241 2.42 9.72 -1.41
C ARG A 241 2.51 11.00 -2.21
N MET A 242 2.25 10.96 -3.52
CA MET A 242 2.21 12.15 -4.35
C MET A 242 1.18 13.16 -3.81
N THR A 243 -0.03 12.70 -3.49
CA THR A 243 -1.10 13.53 -2.94
C THR A 243 -0.76 14.07 -1.55
N ALA A 244 -0.22 13.23 -0.66
CA ALA A 244 0.23 13.67 0.67
C ALA A 244 1.33 14.74 0.59
N MET A 245 2.30 14.59 -0.31
CA MET A 245 3.38 15.55 -0.50
C MET A 245 2.91 16.84 -1.17
N LYS A 246 1.92 16.77 -2.07
CA LYS A 246 1.27 17.97 -2.62
C LYS A 246 0.61 18.78 -1.50
N ASN A 247 -0.24 18.14 -0.70
CA ASN A 247 -0.92 18.79 0.43
C ASN A 247 0.08 19.36 1.44
N ALA A 248 1.14 18.62 1.76
CA ALA A 248 2.20 19.11 2.65
C ALA A 248 2.93 20.35 2.08
N THR A 249 3.13 20.41 0.76
CA THR A 249 3.75 21.56 0.09
C THR A 249 2.84 22.78 0.14
N ASP A 250 1.54 22.60 -0.10
CA ASP A 250 0.55 23.67 -0.08
C ASP A 250 0.34 24.20 1.34
N ASN A 251 0.22 23.32 2.34
CA ASN A 251 0.20 23.70 3.77
C ASN A 251 1.46 24.48 4.19
N ALA A 252 2.63 24.08 3.68
CA ALA A 252 3.87 24.79 3.97
C ALA A 252 3.88 26.21 3.38
N LYS A 253 3.32 26.42 2.18
CA LYS A 253 3.20 27.76 1.57
C LYS A 253 2.27 28.66 2.38
N GLU A 254 1.10 28.17 2.78
CA GLU A 254 0.18 28.92 3.63
C GLU A 254 0.84 29.33 4.97
N LEU A 255 1.61 28.41 5.56
CA LEU A 255 2.36 28.71 6.78
C LEU A 255 3.48 29.74 6.55
N ILE A 256 4.15 29.71 5.40
CA ILE A 256 5.16 30.72 5.03
C ILE A 256 4.52 32.10 4.89
N ASP A 257 3.35 32.19 4.27
CA ASP A 257 2.66 33.45 4.04
C ASP A 257 2.20 34.08 5.36
N SER A 258 1.59 33.27 6.24
CA SER A 258 1.19 33.72 7.57
C SER A 258 2.38 34.15 8.44
N LEU A 259 3.48 33.40 8.43
CA LEU A 259 4.70 33.77 9.17
C LEU A 259 5.36 35.03 8.58
N SER A 260 5.31 35.22 7.26
CA SER A 260 5.86 36.41 6.61
C SER A 260 5.10 37.67 7.00
N LEU A 261 3.77 37.58 7.10
CA LEU A 261 2.93 38.66 7.60
C LEU A 261 3.22 38.99 9.07
N GLN A 262 3.38 37.97 9.92
CA GLN A 262 3.79 38.15 11.32
C GLN A 262 5.19 38.78 11.44
N TYR A 263 6.15 38.34 10.62
CA TYR A 263 7.50 38.88 10.58
C TYR A 263 7.49 40.37 10.23
N ASN A 264 6.74 40.76 9.20
CA ASN A 264 6.68 42.16 8.77
C ASN A 264 6.04 43.05 9.84
N ARG A 265 4.99 42.59 10.52
CA ARG A 265 4.38 43.30 11.66
C ARG A 265 5.37 43.47 12.81
N ALA A 266 6.04 42.40 13.21
CA ALA A 266 7.05 42.45 14.28
C ALA A 266 8.23 43.35 13.90
N ARG A 267 8.64 43.36 12.62
CA ARG A 267 9.69 44.23 12.10
C ARG A 267 9.30 45.70 12.20
N GLN A 268 8.08 46.04 11.78
CA GLN A 268 7.56 47.40 11.88
C GLN A 268 7.49 47.85 13.34
N ALA A 269 6.97 47.01 14.24
CA ALA A 269 6.90 47.32 15.66
C ALA A 269 8.29 47.56 16.27
N ALA A 270 9.29 46.72 15.92
CA ALA A 270 10.67 46.90 16.39
C ALA A 270 11.29 48.20 15.87
N ILE A 271 11.12 48.53 14.58
CA ILE A 271 11.62 49.79 14.01
C ILE A 271 10.97 51.00 14.70
N THR A 272 9.65 50.97 14.90
CA THR A 272 8.93 52.05 15.59
C THR A 272 9.41 52.18 17.03
N GLN A 273 9.65 51.07 17.73
CA GLN A 273 10.16 51.08 19.09
C GLN A 273 11.57 51.66 19.16
N GLU A 274 12.49 51.21 18.30
CA GLU A 274 13.85 51.75 18.20
C GLU A 274 13.85 53.26 17.93
N ILE A 275 13.03 53.73 17.00
CA ILE A 275 12.90 55.18 16.71
C ILE A 275 12.36 55.92 17.93
N THR A 276 11.35 55.37 18.61
CA THR A 276 10.74 55.99 19.80
C THR A 276 11.73 56.09 20.96
N GLU A 277 12.55 55.05 21.16
CA GLU A 277 13.62 55.01 22.16
C GLU A 277 14.72 56.04 21.85
N ILE A 278 15.13 56.18 20.59
CA ILE A 278 16.12 57.18 20.16
C ILE A 278 15.60 58.60 20.38
N VAL A 279 14.38 58.90 19.94
CA VAL A 279 13.78 60.23 20.07
C VAL A 279 13.53 60.57 21.54
N GLY A 280 13.02 59.62 22.33
CA GLY A 280 12.81 59.81 23.77
C GLY A 280 14.11 60.01 24.55
N GLY A 281 15.18 59.30 24.20
CA GLY A 281 16.50 59.50 24.79
C GLY A 281 17.14 60.84 24.44
N ALA A 282 16.97 61.30 23.18
CA ALA A 282 17.43 62.62 22.76
C ALA A 282 16.70 63.76 23.48
N ALA A 283 15.37 63.66 23.61
CA ALA A 283 14.55 64.65 24.31
C ALA A 283 14.82 64.71 25.83
N ALA A 284 15.33 63.64 26.44
CA ALA A 284 15.68 63.60 27.86
C ALA A 284 17.01 64.31 28.20
N LEU A 285 17.79 64.70 27.18
CA LEU A 285 19.06 65.42 27.33
C LEU A 285 18.92 66.95 27.20
N GLU A 286 17.77 67.42 26.68
CA GLU A 286 17.34 68.84 26.75
C GLU A 286 16.72 69.17 28.11
#